data_AF-A0A832WDT9-F1
#
_entry.id   AF-A0A832WDT9-F1
#
_cell.length_a   1.000
_cell.length_b   1.000
_cell.length_c   1.000
_cell.angle_alpha   90.00
_cell.angle_beta   90.00
_cell.angle_gamma   90.00
#
_symmetry.space_group_name_H-M   'P 1'
#
loop_
_entity.id
_entity.type
_entity.pdbx_description
1 polymer ?
#
loop_
_entity_poly.entity_id
_entity_poly.type
_entity_poly.pdbx_seq_one_letter_code
_entity_poly.pdbx_strand_id
1 'polypeptide(L)'
;DIEYLRSFKFLDLTFRGTIEYRSACTQPIKDVMTVGAFQLGLKHNLDKLEQLLENDQVIYHHGYNPTELRKLFCYRQYPSFVDEDELYDLLLKVLDIASEGLDKRGYGEKIFLKALYQRVYNHSNPAKHMLVQLENGVKIEDIIEEYGKL
;
A
#
# COMPACT_ATOMS: atom_id res chain seq x y z
N ASP A 1 -0.46 32.01 0.89
CA ASP A 1 -0.18 30.56 0.79
C ASP A 1 -0.17 29.83 2.12
N ILE A 2 0.49 30.30 3.19
CA ILE A 2 0.43 29.65 4.51
C ILE A 2 -1.01 29.62 5.09
N GLU A 3 -1.81 30.68 4.92
CA GLU A 3 -3.21 30.73 5.40
C GLU A 3 -4.15 29.71 4.73
N TYR A 4 -3.83 29.27 3.50
CA TYR A 4 -4.64 28.30 2.74
C TYR A 4 -3.94 26.95 2.60
N LEU A 5 -2.78 26.79 3.25
CA LEU A 5 -2.02 25.55 3.24
C LEU A 5 -2.78 24.52 4.08
N ARG A 6 -3.45 23.57 3.43
CA ARG A 6 -3.79 22.32 4.12
C ARG A 6 -2.48 21.62 4.42
N SER A 7 -2.13 21.57 5.70
CA SER A 7 -1.07 20.71 6.19
C SER A 7 -1.31 19.28 5.69
N PHE A 8 -0.25 18.67 5.17
CA PHE A 8 -0.33 17.29 4.69
C PHE A 8 -0.67 16.37 5.88
N LYS A 9 -1.77 15.63 5.75
CA LYS A 9 -2.22 14.63 6.70
C LYS A 9 -2.32 13.30 5.99
N PHE A 10 -1.91 12.22 6.63
CA PHE A 10 -2.00 10.86 6.07
C PHE A 10 -3.44 10.40 5.88
N LEU A 11 -4.31 10.85 6.77
CA LEU A 11 -5.74 10.59 6.76
C LEU A 11 -6.45 11.91 7.09
N ASP A 12 -7.50 12.24 6.34
CA ASP A 12 -8.28 13.45 6.57
C ASP A 12 -9.77 13.11 6.59
N LEU A 13 -10.48 13.60 7.61
CA LEU A 13 -11.93 13.58 7.65
C LEU A 13 -12.43 14.86 6.98
N THR A 14 -13.08 14.73 5.83
CA THR A 14 -13.55 15.89 5.08
C THR A 14 -14.85 16.44 5.66
N PHE A 15 -15.15 17.70 5.33
CA PHE A 15 -16.43 18.32 5.69
C PHE A 15 -17.66 17.61 5.08
N ARG A 16 -17.45 16.72 4.09
CA ARG A 16 -18.52 15.94 3.44
C ARG A 16 -18.77 14.60 4.15
N GLY A 17 -18.13 14.35 5.30
CA GLY A 17 -18.27 13.10 6.03
C GLY A 17 -17.55 11.92 5.36
N THR A 18 -16.54 12.19 4.53
CA THR A 18 -15.71 11.16 3.89
C THR A 18 -14.34 11.08 4.56
N ILE A 19 -13.75 9.87 4.54
CA ILE A 19 -12.36 9.66 4.95
C ILE A 19 -11.49 9.64 3.69
N GLU A 20 -10.49 10.51 3.63
CA GLU A 20 -9.48 10.53 2.57
C GLU A 20 -8.18 9.87 3.05
N TYR A 21 -7.80 8.78 2.39
CA TYR A 21 -6.48 8.16 2.54
C TYR A 21 -5.51 8.84 1.57
N ARG A 22 -4.46 9.49 2.10
CA ARG A 22 -3.57 10.37 1.32
C ARG A 22 -2.11 9.92 1.32
N SER A 23 -1.84 8.73 1.83
CA SER A 23 -0.49 8.17 1.99
C SER A 23 -0.02 7.29 0.83
N ALA A 24 -0.94 6.84 -0.03
CA ALA A 24 -0.66 5.92 -1.14
C ALA A 24 -0.11 6.67 -2.37
N CYS A 25 0.91 6.10 -3.02
CA CYS A 25 1.40 6.59 -4.30
C CYS A 25 0.35 6.34 -5.40
N THR A 26 0.34 7.19 -6.43
CA THR A 26 -0.38 6.90 -7.67
C THR A 26 0.15 5.59 -8.27
N GLN A 27 -0.76 4.74 -8.73
CA GLN A 27 -0.44 3.44 -9.30
C GLN A 27 -0.39 3.49 -10.84
N PRO A 28 0.27 2.53 -11.50
CA PRO A 28 0.11 2.33 -12.94
C PRO A 28 -1.37 2.26 -13.35
N ILE A 29 -1.71 2.68 -14.56
CA ILE A 29 -3.10 2.85 -15.03
C ILE A 29 -3.92 1.57 -14.89
N LYS A 30 -3.37 0.42 -15.33
CA LYS A 30 -3.99 -0.91 -15.15
C LYS A 30 -4.31 -1.30 -13.68
N ASP A 31 -3.62 -0.70 -12.72
CA ASP A 31 -3.71 -0.99 -11.28
C ASP A 31 -4.39 0.15 -10.49
N VAL A 32 -4.99 1.14 -11.16
CA VAL A 32 -5.50 2.36 -10.50
C VAL A 32 -6.57 2.09 -9.43
N MET A 33 -7.38 1.05 -9.64
CA MET A 33 -8.47 0.67 -8.71
C MET A 33 -7.97 -0.07 -7.47
N THR A 34 -6.73 -0.54 -7.48
CA THR A 34 -6.17 -1.41 -6.44
C THR A 34 -6.16 -0.77 -5.06
N VAL A 35 -5.77 0.51 -4.95
CA VAL A 35 -5.73 1.21 -3.65
C VAL A 35 -7.14 1.38 -3.07
N GLY A 36 -8.11 1.75 -3.92
CA GLY A 36 -9.50 1.90 -3.50
C GLY A 36 -10.11 0.58 -3.03
N ALA A 37 -9.92 -0.49 -3.81
CA ALA A 37 -10.39 -1.83 -3.45
C ALA A 37 -9.74 -2.33 -2.15
N PHE A 38 -8.43 -2.12 -1.97
CA PHE A 38 -7.70 -2.50 -0.76
C PHE A 38 -8.28 -1.83 0.49
N GLN A 39 -8.40 -0.50 0.48
CA GLN A 39 -8.95 0.26 1.61
C GLN A 39 -10.41 -0.11 1.90
N LEU A 40 -11.21 -0.31 0.85
CA LEU A 40 -12.62 -0.71 0.97
C LEU A 40 -12.77 -2.10 1.59
N GLY A 41 -11.92 -3.05 1.18
CA GLY A 41 -11.85 -4.39 1.75
C GLY A 41 -11.50 -4.37 3.22
N LEU A 42 -10.40 -3.69 3.60
CA LEU A 42 -9.99 -3.54 5.00
C LEU A 42 -11.09 -2.92 5.86
N LYS A 43 -11.79 -1.91 5.36
CA LYS A 43 -12.92 -1.26 6.08
C LYS A 43 -14.02 -2.26 6.49
N HIS A 44 -14.22 -3.35 5.74
CA HIS A 44 -15.24 -4.37 6.06
C HIS A 44 -14.75 -5.43 7.05
N ASN A 45 -13.48 -5.35 7.48
CA ASN A 45 -12.84 -6.29 8.41
C ASN A 45 -11.91 -5.55 9.40
N LEU A 46 -12.34 -4.40 9.92
CA LEU A 46 -11.50 -3.60 10.84
C LEU A 46 -11.10 -4.37 12.09
N ASP A 47 -12.03 -5.10 12.74
CA ASP A 47 -11.72 -5.87 13.95
C ASP A 47 -10.63 -6.92 13.73
N LYS A 48 -10.66 -7.62 12.57
CA LYS A 48 -9.62 -8.60 12.20
C LYS A 48 -8.28 -7.92 11.92
N LEU A 49 -8.32 -6.78 11.24
CA LEU A 49 -7.12 -6.00 10.97
C LEU A 49 -6.49 -5.49 12.27
N GLU A 50 -7.30 -4.97 13.19
CA GLU A 50 -6.86 -4.50 14.50
C GLU A 50 -6.21 -5.64 15.28
N GLN A 51 -6.87 -6.80 15.38
CA GLN A 51 -6.30 -7.97 16.03
C GLN A 51 -4.98 -8.42 15.39
N LEU A 52 -4.85 -8.39 14.06
CA LEU A 52 -3.60 -8.72 13.39
C LEU A 52 -2.47 -7.75 13.78
N LEU A 53 -2.75 -6.45 13.78
CA LEU A 53 -1.76 -5.40 14.05
C LEU A 53 -1.38 -5.31 15.54
N GLU A 54 -2.31 -5.57 16.46
CA GLU A 54 -2.03 -5.65 17.90
C GLU A 54 -1.08 -6.80 18.27
N ASN A 55 -1.11 -7.88 17.49
CA ASN A 55 -0.24 -9.04 17.70
C ASN A 55 1.01 -9.02 16.80
N ASP A 56 1.15 -8.04 15.90
CA ASP A 56 2.28 -7.94 14.99
C ASP A 56 3.59 -7.71 15.75
N GLN A 57 4.66 -8.40 15.35
CA GLN A 57 6.01 -8.17 15.88
C GLN A 57 7.01 -7.79 14.76
N VAL A 58 6.53 -7.68 13.51
CA VAL A 58 7.38 -7.45 12.35
C VAL A 58 7.64 -5.97 12.13
N ILE A 59 6.58 -5.15 12.17
CA ILE A 59 6.67 -3.70 11.94
C ILE A 59 6.33 -2.94 13.22
N TYR A 60 5.20 -3.29 13.83
CA TYR A 60 4.72 -2.69 15.05
C TYR A 60 5.45 -3.28 16.27
N HIS A 61 5.39 -2.59 17.41
CA HIS A 61 6.07 -2.94 18.68
C HIS A 61 7.61 -2.77 18.73
N HIS A 62 8.24 -2.23 17.68
CA HIS A 62 9.65 -1.79 17.69
C HIS A 62 9.87 -0.36 18.23
N GLY A 63 8.87 0.23 18.89
CA GLY A 63 8.96 1.57 19.51
C GLY A 63 8.80 2.75 18.55
N TYR A 64 8.49 2.52 17.28
CA TYR A 64 8.25 3.56 16.28
C TYR A 64 6.78 3.91 16.14
N ASN A 65 6.48 5.20 16.02
CA ASN A 65 5.14 5.64 15.65
C ASN A 65 4.92 5.55 14.12
N PRO A 66 3.67 5.62 13.62
CA PRO A 66 3.38 5.51 12.18
C PRO A 66 4.12 6.51 11.28
N THR A 67 4.42 7.72 11.78
CA THR A 67 5.15 8.75 11.02
C THR A 67 6.63 8.39 10.87
N GLU A 68 7.23 7.83 11.91
CA GLU A 68 8.62 7.35 11.90
C GLU A 68 8.76 6.12 11.01
N LEU A 69 7.87 5.14 11.17
CA LEU A 69 7.80 3.98 10.29
C LEU A 69 7.70 4.41 8.83
N ARG A 70 6.83 5.36 8.48
CA ARG A 70 6.76 5.85 7.10
C ARG A 70 8.12 6.37 6.61
N LYS A 71 8.81 7.21 7.39
CA LYS A 71 10.10 7.77 6.97
C LYS A 71 11.11 6.65 6.69
N LEU A 72 11.13 5.64 7.55
CA LEU A 72 11.98 4.45 7.40
C LEU A 72 11.65 3.67 6.12
N PHE A 73 10.38 3.40 5.86
CA PHE A 73 9.93 2.60 4.70
C PHE A 73 9.88 3.39 3.37
N CYS A 74 10.18 4.70 3.38
CA CYS A 74 10.36 5.48 2.16
C CYS A 74 11.77 5.33 1.55
N TYR A 75 12.73 4.76 2.28
CA TYR A 75 14.06 4.49 1.76
C TYR A 75 14.10 3.21 0.92
N ARG A 76 15.15 3.07 0.10
CA ARG A 76 15.36 1.90 -0.77
C ARG A 76 15.60 0.61 0.02
N GLN A 77 16.23 0.70 1.18
CA GLN A 77 16.54 -0.43 2.05
C GLN A 77 15.60 -0.42 3.25
N TYR A 78 15.15 -1.61 3.65
CA TYR A 78 14.37 -1.76 4.87
C TYR A 78 15.23 -1.46 6.11
N PRO A 79 14.60 -1.04 7.23
CA PRO A 79 15.29 -0.91 8.50
C PRO A 79 15.92 -2.24 8.95
N SER A 80 17.04 -2.18 9.65
CA SER A 80 17.78 -3.38 10.06
C SER A 80 17.03 -4.31 11.02
N PHE A 81 15.95 -3.84 11.65
CA PHE A 81 15.10 -4.65 12.53
C PHE A 81 14.02 -5.43 11.77
N VAL A 82 13.80 -5.14 10.48
CA VAL A 82 12.76 -5.75 9.67
C VAL A 82 13.34 -6.97 8.95
N ASP A 83 12.76 -8.13 9.21
CA ASP A 83 12.93 -9.32 8.38
C ASP A 83 12.04 -9.19 7.13
N GLU A 84 12.62 -9.34 5.93
CA GLU A 84 11.89 -9.14 4.68
C GLU A 84 10.86 -10.26 4.45
N ASP A 85 11.16 -11.51 4.79
CA ASP A 85 10.23 -12.61 4.59
C ASP A 85 9.04 -12.50 5.55
N GLU A 86 9.29 -12.18 6.83
CA GLU A 86 8.21 -11.94 7.79
C GLU A 86 7.35 -10.72 7.40
N LEU A 87 7.96 -9.68 6.82
CA LEU A 87 7.24 -8.51 6.30
C LEU A 87 6.27 -8.92 5.19
N TYR A 88 6.74 -9.70 4.21
CA TYR A 88 5.90 -10.11 3.10
C TYR A 88 4.79 -11.10 3.54
N ASP A 89 5.05 -11.94 4.54
CA ASP A 89 4.02 -12.77 5.19
C ASP A 89 2.95 -11.92 5.89
N LEU A 90 3.35 -10.85 6.60
CA LEU A 90 2.40 -9.91 7.20
C LEU A 90 1.58 -9.20 6.13
N LEU A 91 2.21 -8.73 5.05
CA LEU A 91 1.52 -8.06 3.94
C LEU A 91 0.51 -8.99 3.27
N LEU A 92 0.82 -10.29 3.11
CA LEU A 92 -0.10 -11.28 2.58
C LEU A 92 -1.35 -11.42 3.47
N LYS A 93 -1.16 -11.54 4.78
CA LYS A 93 -2.28 -11.60 5.76
C LYS A 93 -3.16 -10.36 5.70
N VAL A 94 -2.56 -9.16 5.59
CA VAL A 94 -3.32 -7.91 5.43
C VAL A 94 -4.11 -7.89 4.11
N LEU A 95 -3.52 -8.38 3.01
CA LEU A 95 -4.23 -8.51 1.74
C LEU A 95 -5.39 -9.50 1.79
N ASP A 96 -5.22 -10.63 2.47
CA ASP A 96 -6.27 -11.63 2.66
C ASP A 96 -7.45 -11.05 3.45
N ILE A 97 -7.18 -10.28 4.50
CA ILE A 97 -8.21 -9.54 5.26
C ILE A 97 -8.98 -8.58 4.33
N ALA A 98 -8.27 -7.86 3.45
CA ALA A 98 -8.91 -6.97 2.49
C ALA A 98 -9.78 -7.75 1.49
N SER A 99 -9.25 -8.87 0.96
CA SER A 99 -9.96 -9.73 0.01
C SER A 99 -11.24 -10.32 0.62
N GLU A 100 -11.16 -10.85 1.84
CA GLU A 100 -12.34 -11.31 2.59
C GLU A 100 -13.39 -10.20 2.74
N GLY A 101 -12.95 -8.96 2.97
CA GLY A 101 -13.84 -7.82 3.14
C GLY A 101 -14.58 -7.46 1.87
N LEU A 102 -13.90 -7.57 0.71
CA LEU A 102 -14.53 -7.41 -0.60
C LEU A 102 -15.46 -8.58 -0.94
N ASP A 103 -15.11 -9.81 -0.59
CA ASP A 103 -15.97 -10.97 -0.78
C ASP A 103 -17.28 -10.84 0.02
N LYS A 104 -17.22 -10.33 1.26
CA LYS A 104 -18.43 -10.02 2.07
C LYS A 104 -19.38 -9.02 1.41
N ARG A 105 -18.85 -8.12 0.58
CA ARG A 105 -19.68 -7.14 -0.16
C ARG A 105 -20.42 -7.77 -1.35
N GLY A 106 -19.88 -8.86 -1.91
CA GLY A 106 -20.56 -9.63 -2.96
C GLY A 106 -20.54 -9.01 -4.37
N TYR A 107 -19.72 -8.00 -4.64
CA TYR A 107 -19.66 -7.30 -5.95
C TYR A 107 -18.55 -7.80 -6.89
N GLY A 108 -17.79 -8.84 -6.51
CA GLY A 108 -16.71 -9.37 -7.34
C GLY A 108 -15.46 -8.46 -7.44
N GLU A 109 -15.32 -7.50 -6.52
CA GLU A 109 -14.28 -6.45 -6.55
C GLU A 109 -12.86 -6.97 -6.23
N LYS A 110 -12.71 -8.19 -5.69
CA LYS A 110 -11.39 -8.74 -5.31
C LYS A 110 -10.40 -8.88 -6.46
N ILE A 111 -10.89 -8.90 -7.70
CA ILE A 111 -10.03 -8.90 -8.89
C ILE A 111 -9.05 -7.72 -8.90
N PHE A 112 -9.44 -6.58 -8.29
CA PHE A 112 -8.60 -5.38 -8.20
C PHE A 112 -7.44 -5.53 -7.22
N LEU A 113 -7.43 -6.56 -6.37
CA LEU A 113 -6.31 -6.86 -5.47
C LEU A 113 -5.21 -7.70 -6.12
N LYS A 114 -5.46 -8.28 -7.31
CA LYS A 114 -4.51 -9.18 -7.99
C LYS A 114 -3.11 -8.58 -8.14
N ALA A 115 -3.02 -7.29 -8.45
CA ALA A 115 -1.75 -6.59 -8.58
C ALA A 115 -0.96 -6.55 -7.25
N LEU A 116 -1.63 -6.40 -6.11
CA LEU A 116 -0.95 -6.41 -4.80
C LEU A 116 -0.45 -7.79 -4.44
N TYR A 117 -1.24 -8.84 -4.68
CA TYR A 117 -0.77 -10.21 -4.48
C TYR A 117 0.48 -10.49 -5.31
N GLN A 118 0.47 -10.13 -6.60
CA GLN A 118 1.66 -10.32 -7.45
C GLN A 118 2.89 -9.57 -6.92
N ARG A 119 2.69 -8.36 -6.39
CA ARG A 119 3.77 -7.55 -5.79
C ARG A 119 4.32 -8.17 -4.51
N VAL A 120 3.45 -8.73 -3.67
CA VAL A 120 3.85 -9.51 -2.49
C VAL A 120 4.65 -10.73 -2.92
N TYR A 121 4.13 -11.57 -3.82
CA TYR A 121 4.84 -12.77 -4.29
C TYR A 121 6.18 -12.48 -4.99
N ASN A 122 6.29 -11.34 -5.68
CA ASN A 122 7.51 -10.95 -6.37
C ASN A 122 8.48 -10.15 -5.50
N HIS A 123 8.14 -9.90 -4.23
CA HIS A 123 8.89 -9.03 -3.32
C HIS A 123 9.24 -7.68 -3.99
N SER A 124 8.24 -7.07 -4.63
CA SER A 124 8.44 -5.90 -5.50
C SER A 124 7.31 -4.89 -5.40
N ASN A 125 7.53 -3.72 -5.98
CA ASN A 125 6.57 -2.62 -6.06
C ASN A 125 6.91 -1.74 -7.28
N PRO A 126 6.03 -0.81 -7.70
CA PRO A 126 6.29 0.04 -8.87
C PRO A 126 7.60 0.85 -8.80
N ALA A 127 8.04 1.28 -7.61
CA ALA A 127 9.31 1.99 -7.49
C ALA A 127 10.51 1.03 -7.65
N LYS A 128 10.47 -0.14 -7.02
CA LYS A 128 11.52 -1.18 -7.15
C LYS A 128 11.63 -1.68 -8.59
N HIS A 129 10.50 -1.92 -9.26
CA HIS A 129 10.45 -2.31 -10.68
C HIS A 129 11.08 -1.26 -11.59
N MET A 130 10.68 0.01 -11.42
CA MET A 130 11.25 1.12 -12.18
C MET A 130 12.77 1.23 -11.96
N LEU A 131 13.25 1.13 -10.72
CA LEU A 131 14.68 1.18 -10.41
C LEU A 131 15.46 0.05 -11.10
N VAL A 132 14.95 -1.18 -11.04
CA VAL A 132 15.57 -2.33 -11.72
C VAL A 132 15.64 -2.13 -13.23
N GLN A 133 14.57 -1.60 -13.85
CA GLN A 133 14.56 -1.33 -15.29
C GLN A 133 15.59 -0.25 -15.68
N LEU A 134 15.66 0.85 -14.92
CA LEU A 134 16.64 1.92 -15.14
C LEU A 134 18.07 1.41 -14.99
N GLU A 135 18.34 0.58 -13.98
CA GLU A 135 19.65 -0.05 -13.77
C GLU A 135 20.05 -0.98 -14.92
N ASN A 136 19.07 -1.60 -15.59
CA ASN A 136 19.25 -2.42 -16.78
C ASN A 136 19.32 -1.60 -18.10
N GLY A 137 19.33 -0.27 -18.01
CA GLY A 137 19.46 0.62 -19.17
C GLY A 137 18.18 0.82 -19.98
N VAL A 138 17.01 0.46 -19.44
CA VAL A 138 15.71 0.79 -20.04
C VAL A 138 15.51 2.31 -19.99
N LYS A 139 15.01 2.90 -21.07
CA LYS A 139 14.76 4.34 -21.13
C LYS A 139 13.55 4.70 -20.29
N ILE A 140 13.58 5.85 -19.63
CA ILE A 140 12.49 6.29 -18.75
C ILE A 140 11.16 6.46 -19.53
N GLU A 141 11.23 6.84 -20.81
CA GLU A 141 10.08 6.96 -21.70
C GLU A 141 9.35 5.62 -21.88
N ASP A 142 10.09 4.52 -22.04
CA ASP A 142 9.53 3.18 -22.20
C ASP A 142 8.78 2.74 -20.92
N ILE A 143 9.32 3.11 -19.75
CA ILE A 143 8.70 2.81 -18.44
C ILE A 143 7.42 3.63 -18.25
N ILE A 144 7.44 4.91 -18.63
CA ILE A 144 6.25 5.77 -18.59
C ILE A 144 5.15 5.20 -19.49
N GLU A 145 5.49 4.77 -20.70
CA GLU A 145 4.55 4.10 -21.61
C GLU A 145 4.04 2.79 -21.03
N GLU A 146 4.88 1.99 -20.37
CA GLU A 146 4.45 0.77 -19.66
C GLU A 146 3.40 1.09 -18.59
N TYR A 147 3.65 2.10 -17.76
CA TYR A 147 2.75 2.47 -16.65
C TYR A 147 1.47 3.17 -17.13
N GLY A 148 1.49 3.76 -18.32
CA GLY A 148 0.34 4.40 -18.96
C GLY A 148 -0.64 3.44 -19.65
N LYS A 149 -0.29 2.16 -19.81
CA LYS A 149 -1.15 1.16 -20.48
C LYS A 149 -2.31 0.70 -19.58
N LEU A 150 -3.46 0.48 -20.22
CA LEU A 150 -4.67 -0.12 -19.64
C LEU A 150 -4.53 -1.64 -19.48
#